data_AF-A0A1B4XQ32-F1
#
_entry.id   AF-A0A1B4XQ32-F1
#
_cell.length_a   1.000
_cell.length_b   1.000
_cell.length_c   1.000
_cell.angle_alpha   90.00
_cell.angle_beta   90.00
_cell.angle_gamma   90.00
#
_symmetry.space_group_name_H-M   'P 1'
#
loop_
_entity.id
_entity.type
_entity.pdbx_description
1 polymer ?
#
loop_
_entity_poly.entity_id
_entity_poly.type
_entity_poly.pdbx_seq_one_letter_code
_entity_poly.pdbx_strand_id
1 'polypeptide(L)'
;MVLFIIYVFLSSAGLVLFKLGSSSLNIQLQQTIFSMNISLISLLGLFCYLISFILWMLIISRSDVSYIVPLGVACTNIAILIASNLILKETITTNALIGAVVIIVGIVIMNLK
;
A
#
# COMPACT_ATOMS: atom_id res chain seq x y z
N MET A 1 -4.91 7.78 -16.67
CA MET A 1 -3.89 8.43 -15.83
C MET A 1 -4.45 8.88 -14.49
N VAL A 2 -5.52 9.71 -14.43
CA VAL A 2 -6.13 10.14 -13.15
C VAL A 2 -6.54 8.97 -12.24
N LEU A 3 -7.22 7.95 -12.78
CA LEU A 3 -7.60 6.73 -12.05
C LEU A 3 -6.40 6.02 -11.40
N PHE A 4 -5.24 6.01 -12.07
CA PHE A 4 -4.03 5.36 -11.58
C PHE A 4 -3.42 6.13 -10.41
N ILE A 5 -3.38 7.46 -10.48
CA ILE A 5 -2.88 8.30 -9.38
C ILE A 5 -3.77 8.13 -8.14
N ILE A 6 -5.09 8.13 -8.33
CA ILE A 6 -6.05 7.89 -7.24
C ILE A 6 -5.83 6.50 -6.65
N TYR A 7 -5.69 5.47 -7.49
CA TYR A 7 -5.38 4.10 -7.05
C TYR A 7 -4.12 4.05 -6.19
N VAL A 8 -3.01 4.65 -6.63
CA VAL A 8 -1.74 4.62 -5.89
C VAL A 8 -1.89 5.28 -4.52
N PHE A 9 -2.56 6.44 -4.48
CA PHE A 9 -2.81 7.15 -3.23
C PHE A 9 -3.71 6.35 -2.29
N LEU A 10 -4.83 5.82 -2.78
CA LEU A 10 -5.80 5.06 -1.99
C LEU A 10 -5.21 3.74 -1.48
N SER A 11 -4.42 3.05 -2.30
CA SER A 11 -3.73 1.83 -1.92
C SER A 11 -2.73 2.08 -0.79
N SER A 12 -1.87 3.10 -0.97
CA SER A 12 -0.85 3.45 0.01
C SER A 12 -1.47 3.93 1.33
N ALA A 13 -2.48 4.80 1.27
CA ALA A 13 -3.21 5.28 2.44
C ALA A 13 -3.96 4.15 3.15
N GLY A 14 -4.65 3.27 2.41
CA GLY A 14 -5.39 2.15 2.98
C GLY A 14 -4.48 1.20 3.78
N LEU A 15 -3.31 0.85 3.22
CA LEU A 15 -2.33 -0.01 3.89
C LEU A 15 -1.72 0.65 5.14
N VAL A 16 -1.35 1.92 5.05
CA VAL A 16 -0.74 2.66 6.18
C VAL A 16 -1.76 2.89 7.31
N LEU A 17 -2.99 3.28 6.98
CA LEU A 17 -4.07 3.44 7.96
C LEU A 17 -4.44 2.11 8.61
N PHE A 18 -4.49 1.04 7.83
CA PHE A 18 -4.71 -0.30 8.37
C PHE A 18 -3.60 -0.67 9.36
N LYS A 19 -2.33 -0.43 8.99
CA LYS A 19 -1.18 -0.70 9.87
C LYS A 19 -1.26 0.09 11.17
N LEU A 20 -1.52 1.41 11.09
CA LEU A 20 -1.74 2.27 12.25
C LEU A 20 -2.84 1.74 13.17
N GLY A 21 -4.02 1.49 12.60
CA GLY A 21 -5.19 1.01 13.35
C GLY A 21 -5.03 -0.41 13.89
N SER A 22 -4.17 -1.22 13.27
CA SER A 22 -3.86 -2.58 13.73
C SER A 22 -2.86 -2.58 14.90
N SER A 23 -2.02 -1.55 15.05
CA SER A 23 -1.05 -1.50 16.15
C SER A 23 -1.72 -1.33 17.53
N SER A 24 -2.95 -0.82 17.57
CA SER A 24 -3.77 -0.75 18.79
C SER A 24 -4.53 -2.05 19.09
N LEU A 25 -4.41 -3.09 18.26
CA LEU A 25 -5.01 -4.40 18.52
C LEU A 25 -4.18 -5.12 19.60
N ASN A 26 -4.49 -4.84 20.86
CA ASN A 26 -4.09 -5.70 21.97
C ASN A 26 -4.92 -6.98 21.91
N ILE A 27 -4.47 -7.97 21.14
CA ILE A 27 -5.01 -9.33 21.18
C ILE A 27 -4.50 -9.97 22.47
N GLN A 28 -5.12 -9.64 23.60
CA GLN A 28 -4.94 -10.38 24.83
C GLN A 28 -5.75 -11.66 24.72
N LEU A 29 -5.07 -12.77 24.42
CA LEU A 29 -5.61 -14.12 24.57
C LEU A 29 -5.73 -14.44 26.08
N GLN A 30 -6.59 -13.71 26.78
CA GLN A 30 -7.04 -14.07 28.10
C GLN A 30 -8.28 -14.93 27.92
N GLN A 31 -8.23 -16.13 28.51
CA GLN A 31 -9.22 -17.19 28.32
C GLN A 31 -10.65 -16.62 28.39
N THR A 32 -11.45 -16.97 27.37
CA THR A 32 -12.93 -16.88 27.33
C THR A 32 -13.61 -15.62 26.78
N ILE A 33 -12.91 -14.56 26.35
CA ILE A 33 -13.57 -13.42 25.65
C ILE A 33 -12.71 -12.95 24.47
N PHE A 34 -13.19 -13.20 23.25
CA PHE A 34 -12.63 -12.59 22.03
C PHE A 34 -12.95 -11.08 22.04
N SER A 35 -12.16 -10.28 22.76
CA SER A 35 -12.25 -8.82 22.72
C SER A 35 -11.47 -8.26 21.52
N MET A 36 -12.02 -8.45 20.32
CA MET A 36 -11.47 -7.84 19.11
C MET A 36 -11.75 -6.34 19.12
N ASN A 37 -10.84 -5.56 19.72
CA ASN A 37 -10.93 -4.10 19.73
C ASN A 37 -10.40 -3.55 18.39
N ILE A 38 -11.13 -3.84 17.31
CA ILE A 38 -10.85 -3.31 15.97
C ILE A 38 -11.04 -1.80 16.02
N SER A 39 -9.95 -1.05 15.87
CA SER A 39 -10.03 0.40 15.80
C SER A 39 -10.80 0.81 14.55
N LEU A 40 -11.63 1.85 14.66
CA LEU A 40 -12.35 2.43 13.52
C LEU A 40 -11.41 2.81 12.36
N ILE A 41 -10.17 3.17 12.70
CA ILE A 41 -9.07 3.50 11.78
C ILE A 41 -8.69 2.31 10.90
N SER A 42 -8.59 1.11 11.48
CA SER A 42 -8.28 -0.11 10.72
C SER A 42 -9.39 -0.47 9.73
N LEU A 43 -10.65 -0.31 10.14
CA LEU A 43 -11.81 -0.54 9.27
C LEU A 43 -11.85 0.46 8.10
N LEU A 44 -11.53 1.72 8.37
CA LEU A 44 -11.45 2.76 7.34
C LEU A 44 -10.29 2.52 6.37
N GLY A 45 -9.13 2.08 6.89
CA GLY A 45 -8.00 1.65 6.06
C GLY A 45 -8.36 0.47 5.14
N LEU A 46 -9.08 -0.51 5.67
CA LEU A 46 -9.56 -1.66 4.91
C LEU A 46 -10.55 -1.26 3.81
N PHE A 47 -11.50 -0.37 4.12
CA PHE A 47 -12.46 0.14 3.15
C PHE A 47 -11.78 0.94 2.02
N CYS A 48 -10.80 1.78 2.39
CA CYS A 48 -9.97 2.52 1.45
C CYS A 48 -9.20 1.57 0.50
N TYR A 49 -8.62 0.51 1.05
CA TYR A 49 -7.91 -0.51 0.27
C TYR A 49 -8.85 -1.31 -0.64
N LEU A 50 -10.08 -1.63 -0.22
CA LEU A 50 -11.08 -2.29 -1.06
C LEU A 50 -11.46 -1.44 -2.27
N ILE A 51 -11.67 -0.14 -2.10
CA ILE A 51 -11.95 0.77 -3.22
C ILE A 51 -10.75 0.81 -4.17
N SER A 52 -9.54 0.84 -3.61
CA SER A 52 -8.30 0.76 -4.38
C SER A 52 -8.24 -0.51 -5.23
N PHE A 53 -8.69 -1.65 -4.71
CA PHE A 53 -8.72 -2.91 -5.43
C PHE A 53 -9.67 -2.86 -6.64
N ILE A 54 -10.86 -2.25 -6.49
CA ILE A 54 -11.81 -2.08 -7.60
C ILE A 54 -11.19 -1.19 -8.70
N LEU A 55 -10.55 -0.08 -8.30
CA LEU A 55 -9.83 0.80 -9.23
C LEU A 55 -8.72 0.05 -9.98
N TRP A 56 -7.96 -0.80 -9.28
CA TRP A 56 -6.90 -1.62 -9.86
C TRP A 56 -7.42 -2.57 -10.92
N MET A 57 -8.53 -3.27 -10.65
CA MET A 57 -9.17 -4.16 -11.61
C MET A 57 -9.61 -3.42 -12.88
N LEU A 58 -10.15 -2.21 -12.74
CA LEU A 58 -10.51 -1.36 -13.88
C LEU A 58 -9.29 -0.94 -14.72
N ILE A 59 -8.17 -0.61 -14.06
CA ILE A 59 -6.93 -0.22 -14.72
C ILE A 59 -6.34 -1.39 -15.50
N ILE A 60 -6.26 -2.58 -14.89
CA ILE A 60 -5.80 -3.81 -15.52
C ILE A 60 -6.64 -4.16 -16.75
N SER A 61 -7.97 -4.04 -16.64
CA SER A 61 -8.88 -4.34 -17.75
C SER A 61 -8.71 -3.41 -18.97
N ARG A 62 -8.03 -2.27 -18.82
CA ARG A 62 -7.92 -1.23 -19.85
C ARG A 62 -6.48 -1.00 -20.34
N SER A 63 -5.50 -1.73 -19.80
CA SER A 63 -4.08 -1.47 -20.03
C SER A 63 -3.31 -2.77 -20.25
N ASP A 64 -2.16 -2.69 -20.92
CA ASP A 64 -1.27 -3.84 -21.05
C ASP A 64 -0.73 -4.28 -19.69
N VAL A 65 -1.09 -5.50 -19.28
CA VAL A 65 -0.75 -6.08 -17.98
C VAL A 65 0.76 -6.03 -17.74
N SER A 66 1.55 -6.36 -18.77
CA SER A 66 3.02 -6.38 -18.71
C SER A 66 3.64 -5.02 -18.38
N TYR A 67 2.95 -3.91 -18.66
CA TYR A 67 3.44 -2.56 -18.36
C TYR A 67 2.84 -2.00 -17.07
N ILE A 68 1.53 -2.13 -16.90
CA ILE A 68 0.81 -1.48 -15.82
C ILE A 68 1.07 -2.12 -14.45
N VAL A 69 1.32 -3.44 -14.41
CA VAL A 69 1.59 -4.17 -13.17
C VAL A 69 2.92 -3.73 -12.53
N PRO A 70 4.07 -3.78 -13.22
CA PRO A 70 5.33 -3.29 -12.65
C PRO A 70 5.26 -1.82 -12.23
N LEU A 71 4.64 -0.97 -13.06
CA LEU A 71 4.46 0.45 -12.78
C LEU A 71 3.59 0.67 -11.52
N GLY A 72 2.46 -0.03 -11.41
CA GLY A 72 1.55 0.04 -10.28
C GLY A 72 2.20 -0.39 -8.97
N VAL A 73 2.88 -1.54 -8.99
CA VAL A 73 3.60 -2.06 -7.82
C VAL A 73 4.70 -1.07 -7.39
N ALA A 74 5.45 -0.52 -8.32
CA ALA A 74 6.50 0.42 -7.98
C ALA A 74 5.97 1.74 -7.39
N CYS A 75 5.00 2.37 -8.03
CA CYS A 75 4.44 3.63 -7.57
C CYS A 75 3.77 3.45 -6.20
N THR A 76 3.03 2.36 -6.00
CA THR A 76 2.43 2.06 -4.69
C THR A 76 3.49 1.81 -3.63
N ASN A 77 4.54 1.05 -3.93
CA ASN A 77 5.58 0.73 -2.95
C ASN A 77 6.39 1.97 -2.54
N ILE A 78 6.71 2.86 -3.49
CA ILE A 78 7.36 4.16 -3.19
C ILE A 78 6.43 5.04 -2.34
N ALA A 79 5.15 5.13 -2.70
CA ALA A 79 4.17 5.91 -1.95
C ALA A 79 3.99 5.38 -0.52
N ILE A 80 3.95 4.05 -0.34
CA ILE A 80 3.91 3.40 0.99
C ILE A 80 5.16 3.75 1.78
N LEU A 81 6.36 3.67 1.19
CA LEU A 81 7.60 3.97 1.90
C LEU A 81 7.65 5.42 2.41
N ILE A 82 7.20 6.37 1.59
CA ILE A 82 7.07 7.79 1.98
C ILE A 82 6.00 7.96 3.07
N ALA A 83 4.82 7.37 2.87
CA ALA A 83 3.71 7.48 3.81
C ALA A 83 4.02 6.84 5.17
N SER A 84 4.69 5.69 5.19
CA SER A 84 5.12 5.02 6.42
C SER A 84 6.13 5.86 7.20
N ASN A 85 7.08 6.51 6.53
CA ASN A 85 8.01 7.42 7.21
C ASN A 85 7.31 8.65 7.80
N LEU A 86 6.36 9.25 7.08
CA LEU A 86 5.64 10.43 7.54
C LEU A 86 4.64 10.12 8.67
N ILE A 87 3.90 9.02 8.55
CA ILE A 87 2.72 8.73 9.36
C ILE A 87 3.05 7.74 10.49
N LEU A 88 3.73 6.64 10.16
CA LEU A 88 4.11 5.61 11.14
C LEU A 88 5.43 5.97 11.86
N LYS A 89 6.18 6.97 11.35
CA LYS A 89 7.51 7.35 11.84
C LYS A 89 8.47 6.16 11.92
N GLU A 90 8.29 5.18 11.04
CA GLU A 90 9.17 4.03 10.94
C GLU A 90 10.54 4.47 10.42
N THR A 91 11.61 3.91 10.98
CA THR A 91 12.96 4.17 10.51
C THR A 91 13.13 3.55 9.12
N ILE A 92 13.16 4.38 8.08
CA ILE A 92 13.53 3.90 6.74
C ILE A 92 14.96 3.38 6.82
N THR A 93 15.13 2.07 6.65
CA THR A 93 16.46 1.47 6.55
C THR A 93 17.11 1.83 5.23
N THR A 94 18.43 1.97 5.21
CA THR A 94 19.20 2.24 3.98
C THR A 94 18.93 1.18 2.91
N ASN A 95 18.66 -0.06 3.30
CA ASN A 95 18.25 -1.16 2.44
C ASN A 95 16.92 -0.91 1.71
N ALA A 96 15.93 -0.32 2.38
CA ALA A 96 14.64 0.02 1.76
C ALA A 96 14.82 1.11 0.69
N LEU A 97 15.71 2.07 0.92
CA LEU A 97 16.05 3.10 -0.06
C LEU A 97 16.74 2.49 -1.31
N ILE A 98 17.71 1.60 -1.09
CA ILE A 98 18.39 0.88 -2.19
C ILE A 98 17.37 0.05 -2.98
N GLY A 99 16.47 -0.66 -2.28
CA GLY A 99 15.39 -1.43 -2.91
C GLY A 99 14.47 -0.56 -3.76
N ALA A 100 14.10 0.63 -3.29
CA ALA A 100 13.30 1.57 -4.07
C ALA A 100 14.02 2.03 -5.36
N VAL A 101 15.32 2.29 -5.30
CA VAL A 101 16.13 2.61 -6.49
C VAL A 101 16.16 1.44 -7.48
N VAL A 102 16.34 0.21 -6.99
CA VAL A 102 16.31 -1.00 -7.83
C VAL A 102 14.96 -1.21 -8.51
N ILE A 103 13.86 -0.95 -7.79
CA ILE A 103 12.50 -1.00 -8.37
C ILE A 103 12.38 0.00 -9.52
N ILE A 104 12.83 1.24 -9.34
CA ILE A 104 12.79 2.27 -10.39
C ILE A 104 13.60 1.82 -11.61
N VAL A 105 14.83 1.32 -11.40
CA VAL A 105 15.68 0.82 -12.48
C VAL A 105 15.02 -0.35 -13.21
N GLY A 106 14.41 -1.29 -12.49
CA GLY A 106 13.70 -2.43 -13.07
C GLY A 106 12.55 -2.03 -13.99
N ILE A 107 11.79 -1.00 -13.63
CA ILE A 107 10.71 -0.46 -14.48
C ILE A 107 11.28 0.19 -15.74
N VAL A 108 12.36 0.98 -15.60
CA VAL A 108 13.01 1.63 -16.74
C VAL A 108 13.49 0.58 -17.73
N ILE A 109 14.09 -0.52 -17.25
CA ILE A 109 14.49 -1.66 -18.08
C ILE A 109 13.28 -2.31 -18.76
N MET A 110 12.19 -2.53 -18.03
CA MET A 110 10.96 -3.09 -18.62
C MET A 110 10.28 -2.17 -19.65
N ASN A 111 10.50 -0.87 -19.55
CA ASN A 111 9.92 0.12 -20.46
C ASN A 111 10.85 0.49 -21.63
N LEU A 112 12.15 0.20 -21.53
CA LEU A 112 13.11 0.32 -22.62
C LEU A 112 12.75 -0.70 -23.71
N LYS A 113 12.22 -0.20 -24.83
CA LYS A 113 12.07 -0.94 -26.09
C LYS A 113 13.37 -0.97 -26.86
#